data_AF-A0A959H296-F1
#
_entry.id   AF-A0A959H296-F1
#
_cell.length_a   1.000
_cell.length_b   1.000
_cell.length_c   1.000
_cell.angle_alpha   90.00
_cell.angle_beta   90.00
_cell.angle_gamma   90.00
#
_symmetry.space_group_name_H-M   'P 1'
#
loop_
_entity.id
_entity.type
_entity.pdbx_description
1 polymer ?
#
loop_
_entity_poly.entity_id
_entity_poly.type
_entity_poly.pdbx_seq_one_letter_code
_entity_poly.pdbx_strand_id
1 'polypeptide(L)'
;FEVEENFPLNLSAAYRKRGLEKHFRQRLHKARAQWAQQPYRHAEYFEAQAGIEYEWYQFLSMDRRTEALNLQDLSDQTDTAYIARKLRQACMALSHQTVYNAEYRFGLLDAILDHVRHSERLQELPAVALYYNCYLFLTESEGEGFFQRFKEQLLAQQESLPVEEQRNLHLLAINYCIRQINRLAPGYFREALDLYQSALRAELLFENGLLSHFAYNNIVAIAIKVGEHDWVRQFIENYAQHLEKKHRNASYHLNLARVEYERRDMRAALLHLQQADYKDLINNLIAKTLQLKIYYETDEFDTLDAHLQSMQTFIRRQRVIGYHKTNYLNIIRYTRQLMQRHAAGRQVRERLRQKITSEPVLTEKEWFLEQLSGG
;
A
#
# COMPACT_ATOMS: atom_id res chain seq x y z
N PHE A 1 13.18 2.75 -18.72
CA PHE A 1 13.40 4.08 -19.32
C PHE A 1 14.90 4.28 -19.42
N GLU A 2 15.62 3.89 -20.49
CA GLU A 2 17.10 3.87 -20.33
C GLU A 2 18.04 3.92 -21.55
N VAL A 3 17.58 3.98 -22.82
CA VAL A 3 18.53 4.09 -23.95
C VAL A 3 18.23 5.24 -24.91
N GLU A 4 16.98 5.43 -25.32
CA GLU A 4 16.64 6.48 -26.30
C GLU A 4 16.69 7.90 -25.72
N GLU A 5 16.37 8.06 -24.44
CA GLU A 5 16.28 9.38 -23.78
C GLU A 5 17.65 10.02 -23.53
N ASN A 6 18.67 9.18 -23.30
CA ASN A 6 20.05 9.64 -23.09
C ASN A 6 20.85 9.71 -24.38
N PHE A 7 20.32 9.22 -25.51
CA PHE A 7 21.03 9.22 -26.79
C PHE A 7 21.48 10.62 -27.24
N PRO A 8 20.66 11.69 -27.17
CA PRO A 8 21.10 13.02 -27.56
C PRO A 8 22.22 13.59 -26.68
N LEU A 9 22.21 13.29 -25.38
CA LEU A 9 23.25 13.73 -24.44
C LEU A 9 24.56 12.98 -24.68
N ASN A 10 24.51 11.66 -24.86
CA ASN A 10 25.68 10.86 -25.21
C ASN A 10 26.32 11.31 -26.54
N LEU A 11 25.49 11.66 -27.52
CA LEU A 11 25.96 12.18 -28.81
C LEU A 11 26.54 13.59 -28.70
N SER A 12 25.98 14.46 -27.85
CA SER A 12 26.56 15.79 -27.61
C SER A 12 27.97 15.67 -27.01
N ALA A 13 28.14 14.81 -25.98
CA ALA A 13 29.45 14.53 -25.39
C ALA A 13 30.47 14.05 -26.43
N ALA A 14 30.06 13.19 -27.36
CA ALA A 14 30.92 12.73 -28.47
C ALA A 14 31.31 13.86 -29.45
N TYR A 15 30.40 14.79 -29.76
CA TYR A 15 30.71 15.95 -30.61
C TYR A 15 31.64 16.94 -29.92
N ARG A 16 31.45 17.20 -28.62
CA ARG A 16 32.35 18.05 -27.82
C ARG A 16 33.78 17.52 -27.84
N LYS A 17 33.95 16.22 -27.57
CA LYS A 17 35.27 15.55 -27.60
C LYS A 17 35.97 15.61 -28.96
N ARG A 18 35.22 15.84 -30.04
CA ARG A 18 35.73 15.98 -31.42
C ARG A 18 35.88 17.43 -31.87
N GLY A 19 35.62 18.41 -31.01
CA GLY A 19 35.68 19.84 -31.37
C GLY A 19 34.55 20.30 -32.31
N LEU A 20 33.47 19.53 -32.45
CA LEU A 20 32.36 19.84 -33.35
C LEU A 20 31.30 20.72 -32.66
N GLU A 21 31.64 21.96 -32.34
CA GLU A 21 30.85 22.83 -31.45
C GLU A 21 29.39 23.04 -31.89
N LYS A 22 29.18 23.32 -33.19
CA LYS A 22 27.83 23.53 -33.74
C LYS A 22 26.95 22.30 -33.51
N HIS A 23 27.53 21.11 -33.69
CA HIS A 23 26.83 19.84 -33.55
C HIS A 23 26.57 19.53 -32.07
N PHE A 24 27.53 19.83 -31.20
CA PHE A 24 27.37 19.77 -29.75
C PHE A 24 26.19 20.62 -29.28
N ARG A 25 26.17 21.93 -29.58
CA ARG A 25 25.11 22.85 -29.13
C ARG A 25 23.73 22.41 -29.61
N GLN A 26 23.62 21.99 -30.88
CA GLN A 26 22.36 21.49 -31.44
C GLN A 26 21.86 20.23 -30.71
N ARG A 27 22.75 19.28 -30.41
CA ARG A 27 22.36 18.05 -29.70
C ARG A 27 22.06 18.27 -28.24
N LEU A 28 22.80 19.14 -27.56
CA LEU A 28 22.54 19.48 -26.17
C LEU A 28 21.19 20.20 -26.03
N HIS A 29 20.88 21.14 -26.92
CA HIS A 29 19.56 21.78 -26.97
C HIS A 29 18.45 20.75 -27.23
N LYS A 30 18.68 19.79 -28.14
CA LYS A 30 17.73 18.70 -28.37
C LYS A 30 17.52 17.84 -27.10
N ALA A 31 18.59 17.51 -26.38
CA ALA A 31 18.51 16.77 -25.11
C ALA A 31 17.65 17.52 -24.08
N ARG A 32 17.93 18.83 -23.90
CA ARG A 32 17.17 19.68 -22.97
C ARG A 32 15.69 19.78 -23.37
N ALA A 33 15.40 19.98 -24.66
CA ALA A 33 14.03 20.05 -25.16
C ALA A 33 13.27 18.72 -24.97
N GLN A 34 13.93 17.58 -25.19
CA GLN A 34 13.32 16.26 -25.01
C GLN A 34 12.92 16.01 -23.56
N TRP A 35 13.81 16.30 -22.60
CA TRP A 35 13.49 16.16 -21.18
C TRP A 35 12.45 17.18 -20.70
N ALA A 36 12.50 18.42 -21.20
CA ALA A 36 11.51 19.45 -20.85
C ALA A 36 10.09 19.09 -21.30
N GLN A 37 9.96 18.37 -22.42
CA GLN A 37 8.68 17.87 -22.94
C GLN A 37 8.11 16.70 -22.15
N GLN A 38 8.93 15.98 -21.37
CA GLN A 38 8.39 14.94 -20.51
C GLN A 38 7.48 15.57 -19.45
N PRO A 39 6.36 14.92 -19.10
CA PRO A 39 5.49 15.39 -18.02
C PRO A 39 6.11 15.15 -16.63
N TYR A 40 7.14 14.29 -16.56
CA TYR A 40 7.67 13.81 -15.29
C TYR A 40 8.69 14.75 -14.67
N ARG A 41 8.58 14.99 -13.36
CA ARG A 41 9.54 15.76 -12.55
C ARG A 41 10.10 14.91 -11.40
N HIS A 42 10.38 13.65 -11.70
CA HIS A 42 10.98 12.64 -10.84
C HIS A 42 12.52 12.79 -10.69
N ALA A 43 13.13 11.97 -9.82
CA ALA A 43 14.57 12.03 -9.56
C ALA A 43 15.44 11.90 -10.84
N GLU A 44 15.03 11.02 -11.76
CA GLU A 44 15.73 10.77 -13.02
C GLU A 44 15.65 11.98 -13.98
N TYR A 45 14.58 12.77 -13.94
CA TYR A 45 14.51 14.04 -14.67
C TYR A 45 15.60 15.00 -14.19
N PHE A 46 15.76 15.16 -12.87
CA PHE A 46 16.77 16.06 -12.29
C PHE A 46 18.19 15.54 -12.52
N GLU A 47 18.40 14.22 -12.50
CA GLU A 47 19.69 13.63 -12.87
C GLU A 47 20.04 13.89 -14.34
N ALA A 48 19.07 13.80 -15.25
CA ALA A 48 19.27 14.14 -16.64
C ALA A 48 19.60 15.63 -16.84
N GLN A 49 18.93 16.53 -16.10
CA GLN A 49 19.29 17.96 -16.11
C GLN A 49 20.71 18.18 -15.60
N ALA A 50 21.12 17.52 -14.51
CA ALA A 50 22.49 17.59 -14.02
C ALA A 50 23.50 17.11 -15.07
N GLY A 51 23.20 16.02 -15.78
CA GLY A 51 24.03 15.53 -16.89
C GLY A 51 24.16 16.54 -18.05
N ILE A 52 23.07 17.23 -18.40
CA ILE A 52 23.08 18.29 -19.42
C ILE A 52 23.93 19.49 -18.96
N GLU A 53 23.75 19.94 -17.71
CA GLU A 53 24.53 21.04 -17.15
C GLU A 53 26.01 20.68 -17.04
N TYR A 54 26.33 19.43 -16.71
CA TYR A 54 27.71 18.97 -16.67
C TYR A 54 28.38 19.00 -18.04
N GLU A 55 27.70 18.53 -19.09
CA GLU A 55 28.22 18.60 -20.46
C GLU A 55 28.34 20.05 -20.96
N TRP A 56 27.44 20.94 -20.53
CA TRP A 56 27.54 22.38 -20.82
C TRP A 56 28.75 23.03 -20.13
N TYR A 57 28.96 22.73 -18.85
CA TYR A 57 30.13 23.15 -18.08
C TYR A 57 31.44 22.70 -18.77
N GLN A 58 31.49 21.43 -19.19
CA GLN A 58 32.63 20.86 -19.89
C GLN A 58 32.93 21.58 -21.20
N PHE A 59 31.90 22.06 -21.92
CA PHE A 59 32.08 22.85 -23.12
C PHE A 59 32.57 24.28 -22.81
N LEU A 60 31.96 24.95 -21.84
CA LEU A 60 32.35 26.32 -21.47
C LEU A 60 33.79 26.39 -20.94
N SER A 61 34.20 25.41 -20.12
CA SER A 61 35.53 25.36 -19.51
C SER A 61 36.68 25.14 -20.51
N MET A 62 36.40 24.71 -21.74
CA MET A 62 37.40 24.57 -22.80
C MET A 62 37.94 25.94 -23.27
N ASP A 63 37.11 26.99 -23.24
CA ASP A 63 37.39 28.27 -23.91
C ASP A 63 37.29 29.49 -22.98
N ARG A 64 36.53 29.39 -21.87
CA ARG A 64 36.16 30.53 -21.01
C ARG A 64 36.65 30.35 -19.58
N ARG A 65 37.95 30.58 -19.35
CA ARG A 65 38.58 30.42 -18.02
C ARG A 65 38.28 31.53 -17.01
N THR A 66 37.75 32.66 -17.46
CA THR A 66 37.54 33.87 -16.64
C THR A 66 36.09 34.34 -16.60
N GLU A 67 35.15 33.57 -17.18
CA GLU A 67 33.72 33.89 -17.16
C GLU A 67 32.99 33.03 -16.11
N ALA A 68 31.84 33.51 -15.64
CA ALA A 68 30.96 32.72 -14.78
C ALA A 68 30.46 31.48 -15.54
N LEU A 69 30.60 30.31 -14.92
CA LEU A 69 30.14 29.02 -15.43
C LEU A 69 28.80 28.62 -14.79
N ASN A 70 28.13 27.61 -15.34
CA ASN A 70 26.84 27.08 -14.86
C ASN A 70 26.97 26.11 -13.66
N LEU A 71 27.97 26.33 -12.79
CA LEU A 71 28.25 25.42 -11.67
C LEU A 71 27.13 25.38 -10.62
N GLN A 72 26.41 26.50 -10.40
CA GLN A 72 25.28 26.52 -9.48
C GLN A 72 24.12 25.67 -10.00
N ASP A 73 23.76 25.82 -11.28
CA ASP A 73 22.71 25.01 -11.90
C ASP A 73 23.05 23.52 -11.84
N LEU A 74 24.31 23.16 -12.15
CA LEU A 74 24.78 21.79 -12.01
C LEU A 74 24.62 21.26 -10.57
N SER A 75 25.02 22.05 -9.56
CA SER A 75 24.89 21.67 -8.14
C SER A 75 23.42 21.48 -7.76
N ASP A 76 22.56 22.46 -8.03
CA ASP A 76 21.13 22.43 -7.69
C ASP A 76 20.42 21.20 -8.26
N GLN A 77 20.68 20.86 -9.53
CA GLN A 77 20.09 19.68 -10.17
C GLN A 77 20.62 18.38 -9.56
N THR A 78 21.92 18.33 -9.26
CA THR A 78 22.57 17.16 -8.61
C THR A 78 21.99 16.92 -7.22
N ASP A 79 21.88 17.98 -6.41
CA ASP A 79 21.35 17.92 -5.06
C ASP A 79 19.88 17.48 -5.07
N THR A 80 19.07 18.07 -5.95
CA THR A 80 17.65 17.71 -6.08
C THR A 80 17.47 16.23 -6.46
N ALA A 81 18.23 15.74 -7.45
CA ALA A 81 18.19 14.34 -7.87
C ALA A 81 18.59 13.39 -6.74
N TYR A 82 19.67 13.73 -6.03
CA TYR A 82 20.17 12.95 -4.90
C TYR A 82 19.16 12.90 -3.76
N ILE A 83 18.61 14.04 -3.35
CA ILE A 83 17.62 14.15 -2.27
C ILE A 83 16.38 13.31 -2.60
N ALA A 84 15.78 13.50 -3.79
CA ALA A 84 14.60 12.76 -4.22
C ALA A 84 14.85 11.23 -4.22
N ARG A 85 15.98 10.80 -4.80
CA ARG A 85 16.36 9.37 -4.84
C ARG A 85 16.60 8.81 -3.44
N LYS A 86 17.23 9.58 -2.55
CA LYS A 86 17.55 9.13 -1.20
C LYS A 86 16.31 8.99 -0.34
N LEU A 87 15.36 9.93 -0.43
CA LEU A 87 14.06 9.82 0.22
C LEU A 87 13.25 8.64 -0.32
N ARG A 88 13.21 8.45 -1.65
CA ARG A 88 12.57 7.28 -2.30
C ARG A 88 13.11 5.96 -1.74
N GLN A 89 14.44 5.81 -1.69
CA GLN A 89 15.09 4.63 -1.14
C GLN A 89 14.79 4.43 0.35
N ALA A 90 14.73 5.52 1.13
CA ALA A 90 14.41 5.45 2.54
C ALA A 90 12.99 4.89 2.78
N CYS A 91 11.99 5.39 2.04
CA CYS A 91 10.61 4.88 2.13
C CYS A 91 10.51 3.40 1.72
N MET A 92 11.19 3.00 0.64
CA MET A 92 11.23 1.60 0.21
C MET A 92 11.87 0.70 1.28
N ALA A 93 12.99 1.13 1.86
CA ALA A 93 13.66 0.41 2.94
C ALA A 93 12.73 0.27 4.16
N LEU A 94 12.12 1.35 4.66
CA LEU A 94 11.18 1.30 5.79
C LEU A 94 10.01 0.33 5.57
N SER A 95 9.43 0.35 4.36
CA SER A 95 8.37 -0.57 3.97
C SER A 95 8.83 -2.03 4.06
N HIS A 96 10.03 -2.32 3.53
CA HIS A 96 10.61 -3.66 3.59
C HIS A 96 10.96 -4.12 5.02
N GLN A 97 11.50 -3.23 5.87
CA GLN A 97 11.81 -3.56 7.28
C GLN A 97 10.57 -4.03 8.03
N THR A 98 9.40 -3.44 7.73
CA THR A 98 8.12 -3.82 8.36
C THR A 98 7.75 -5.28 8.06
N VAL A 99 8.13 -5.81 6.90
CA VAL A 99 7.72 -7.14 6.44
C VAL A 99 8.79 -8.20 6.70
N TYR A 100 10.07 -7.88 6.49
CA TYR A 100 11.16 -8.85 6.48
C TYR A 100 12.08 -8.78 7.71
N ASN A 101 11.79 -7.91 8.68
CA ASN A 101 12.63 -7.69 9.88
C ASN A 101 14.11 -7.46 9.54
N ALA A 102 14.37 -6.69 8.49
CA ALA A 102 15.70 -6.31 8.04
C ALA A 102 16.17 -5.02 8.74
N GLU A 103 17.48 -4.86 8.90
CA GLU A 103 18.10 -3.63 9.39
C GLU A 103 18.82 -2.90 8.26
N TYR A 104 18.41 -1.68 7.94
CA TYR A 104 19.07 -0.82 6.97
C TYR A 104 19.73 0.38 7.65
N ARG A 105 20.87 0.80 7.11
CA ARG A 105 21.55 2.04 7.50
C ARG A 105 21.18 3.14 6.52
N PHE A 106 20.61 4.23 7.03
CA PHE A 106 20.09 5.31 6.19
C PHE A 106 21.14 6.38 5.83
N GLY A 107 22.30 6.44 6.48
CA GLY A 107 23.40 7.34 6.10
C GLY A 107 23.02 8.81 6.22
N LEU A 108 23.23 9.62 5.17
CA LEU A 108 22.97 11.07 5.14
C LEU A 108 21.48 11.48 5.25
N LEU A 109 20.57 10.55 5.54
CA LEU A 109 19.14 10.82 5.52
C LEU A 109 18.74 11.92 6.51
N ASP A 110 19.27 11.92 7.73
CA ASP A 110 18.90 12.92 8.75
C ASP A 110 19.24 14.34 8.30
N ALA A 111 20.42 14.53 7.70
CA ALA A 111 20.83 15.82 7.14
C ALA A 111 19.95 16.25 5.96
N ILE A 112 19.50 15.30 5.13
CA ILE A 112 18.57 15.58 4.02
C ILE A 112 17.19 15.97 4.55
N LEU A 113 16.67 15.26 5.55
CA LEU A 113 15.38 15.57 6.16
C LEU A 113 15.39 16.98 6.76
N ASP A 114 16.46 17.33 7.47
CA ASP A 114 16.64 18.66 8.04
C ASP A 114 16.75 19.73 6.95
N HIS A 115 17.50 19.47 5.89
CA HIS A 115 17.62 20.39 4.76
C HIS A 115 16.27 20.64 4.05
N VAL A 116 15.51 19.57 3.76
CA VAL A 116 14.19 19.67 3.12
C VAL A 116 13.21 20.43 4.02
N ARG A 117 13.25 20.21 5.34
CA ARG A 117 12.41 20.92 6.32
C ARG A 117 12.55 22.45 6.23
N HIS A 118 13.74 22.94 5.92
CA HIS A 118 14.06 24.38 5.86
C HIS A 118 14.04 24.96 4.43
N SER A 119 13.65 24.19 3.43
CA SER A 119 13.64 24.61 2.03
C SER A 119 12.24 24.51 1.41
N GLU A 120 11.55 25.65 1.31
CA GLU A 120 10.23 25.75 0.67
C GLU A 120 10.26 25.23 -0.77
N ARG A 121 11.29 25.62 -1.53
CA ARG A 121 11.52 25.16 -2.92
C ARG A 121 11.53 23.64 -3.02
N LEU A 122 12.20 22.94 -2.11
CA LEU A 122 12.25 21.47 -2.14
C LEU A 122 10.93 20.82 -1.72
N GLN A 123 10.19 21.45 -0.80
CA GLN A 123 8.87 20.95 -0.38
C GLN A 123 7.77 21.13 -1.44
N GLU A 124 7.99 21.97 -2.44
CA GLU A 124 7.09 22.13 -3.58
C GLU A 124 7.37 21.14 -4.72
N LEU A 125 8.59 20.57 -4.77
CA LEU A 125 8.96 19.62 -5.82
C LEU A 125 8.28 18.26 -5.59
N PRO A 126 7.42 17.77 -6.50
CA PRO A 126 6.71 16.48 -6.37
C PRO A 126 7.59 15.32 -5.92
N ALA A 127 8.74 15.14 -6.58
CA ALA A 127 9.67 14.05 -6.31
C ALA A 127 10.34 14.09 -4.93
N VAL A 128 10.33 15.25 -4.28
CA VAL A 128 10.88 15.42 -2.92
C VAL A 128 9.73 15.43 -1.91
N ALA A 129 8.71 16.25 -2.14
CA ALA A 129 7.56 16.42 -1.27
C ALA A 129 6.83 15.11 -0.96
N LEU A 130 6.58 14.29 -1.99
CA LEU A 130 5.87 13.02 -1.81
C LEU A 130 6.67 12.06 -0.94
N TYR A 131 7.95 11.85 -1.22
CA TYR A 131 8.76 10.94 -0.41
C TYR A 131 9.11 11.50 0.97
N TYR A 132 9.24 12.82 1.10
CA TYR A 132 9.45 13.47 2.39
C TYR A 132 8.23 13.28 3.31
N ASN A 133 7.03 13.64 2.85
CA ASN A 133 5.79 13.40 3.60
C ASN A 133 5.58 11.91 3.86
N CYS A 134 5.92 11.05 2.88
CA CYS A 134 5.87 9.61 3.05
C CYS A 134 6.78 9.11 4.18
N TYR A 135 8.03 9.52 4.19
CA TYR A 135 8.96 9.17 5.26
C TYR A 135 8.43 9.59 6.63
N LEU A 136 7.90 10.82 6.73
CA LEU A 136 7.40 11.36 8.00
C LEU A 136 6.15 10.62 8.50
N PHE A 137 5.14 10.36 7.66
CA PHE A 137 3.98 9.59 8.15
C PHE A 137 4.32 8.14 8.49
N LEU A 138 5.39 7.59 7.92
CA LEU A 138 5.85 6.24 8.22
C LEU A 138 6.62 6.12 9.55
N THR A 139 7.21 7.23 10.03
CA THR A 139 8.16 7.22 11.16
C THR A 139 7.70 8.02 12.36
N GLU A 140 6.95 9.10 12.15
CA GLU A 140 6.51 10.01 13.20
C GLU A 140 5.24 9.51 13.90
N SER A 141 5.13 9.77 15.21
CA SER A 141 3.93 9.44 15.99
C SER A 141 2.70 10.26 15.58
N GLU A 142 2.91 11.48 15.09
CA GLU A 142 1.87 12.41 14.58
C GLU A 142 1.80 12.41 13.04
N GLY A 143 1.95 11.22 12.44
CA GLY A 143 2.04 11.05 10.99
C GLY A 143 0.81 11.46 10.18
N GLU A 144 -0.36 11.63 10.81
CA GLU A 144 -1.63 11.85 10.08
C GLU A 144 -1.63 13.14 9.24
N GLY A 145 -1.10 14.25 9.77
CA GLY A 145 -1.01 15.49 9.00
C GLY A 145 -0.06 15.40 7.80
N PHE A 146 0.97 14.54 7.87
CA PHE A 146 1.84 14.27 6.73
C PHE A 146 1.17 13.31 5.73
N PHE A 147 0.39 12.35 6.21
CA PHE A 147 -0.38 11.43 5.36
C PHE A 147 -1.43 12.18 4.52
N GLN A 148 -2.19 13.09 5.12
CA GLN A 148 -3.21 13.86 4.38
C GLN A 148 -2.59 14.74 3.29
N ARG A 149 -1.52 15.48 3.61
CA ARG A 149 -0.75 16.25 2.62
C ARG A 149 -0.19 15.37 1.51
N PHE A 150 0.34 14.21 1.86
CA PHE A 150 0.82 13.23 0.89
C PHE A 150 -0.30 12.76 -0.05
N LYS A 151 -1.46 12.38 0.50
CA LYS A 151 -2.61 11.89 -0.28
C LYS A 151 -3.08 12.96 -1.26
N GLU A 152 -3.27 14.20 -0.79
CA GLU A 152 -3.68 15.33 -1.63
C GLU A 152 -2.68 15.56 -2.78
N GLN A 153 -1.38 15.59 -2.48
CA GLN A 153 -0.34 15.76 -3.49
C GLN A 153 -0.29 14.60 -4.49
N LEU A 154 -0.37 13.35 -4.01
CA LEU A 154 -0.31 12.15 -4.85
C LEU A 154 -1.46 12.15 -5.87
N LEU A 155 -2.68 12.48 -5.43
CA LEU A 155 -3.86 12.53 -6.31
C LEU A 155 -3.83 13.73 -7.26
N ALA A 156 -3.30 14.88 -6.83
CA ALA A 156 -3.18 16.06 -7.67
C ALA A 156 -2.07 15.94 -8.74
N GLN A 157 -1.03 15.16 -8.48
CA GLN A 157 0.17 15.08 -9.31
C GLN A 157 0.31 13.72 -10.01
N GLN A 158 -0.76 12.92 -10.06
CA GLN A 158 -0.69 11.55 -10.56
C GLN A 158 -0.09 11.47 -11.97
N GLU A 159 -0.47 12.37 -12.88
CA GLU A 159 0.02 12.38 -14.27
C GLU A 159 1.47 12.87 -14.43
N SER A 160 2.06 13.52 -13.41
CA SER A 160 3.45 14.03 -13.45
C SER A 160 4.48 13.06 -12.88
N LEU A 161 4.06 11.82 -12.63
CA LEU A 161 4.90 10.75 -12.13
C LEU A 161 4.92 9.57 -13.11
N PRO A 162 6.05 8.87 -13.27
CA PRO A 162 6.08 7.59 -13.96
C PRO A 162 5.13 6.57 -13.32
N VAL A 163 4.55 5.68 -14.13
CA VAL A 163 3.57 4.67 -13.67
C VAL A 163 4.09 3.82 -12.50
N GLU A 164 5.33 3.34 -12.59
CA GLU A 164 5.97 2.57 -11.50
C GLU A 164 6.12 3.38 -10.22
N GLU A 165 6.38 4.67 -10.33
CA GLU A 165 6.53 5.56 -9.18
C GLU A 165 5.17 5.83 -8.52
N GLN A 166 4.15 6.13 -9.32
CA GLN A 166 2.76 6.24 -8.85
C GLN A 166 2.34 4.98 -8.11
N ARG A 167 2.59 3.81 -8.70
CA ARG A 167 2.28 2.51 -8.13
C ARG A 167 2.93 2.33 -6.76
N ASN A 168 4.23 2.57 -6.66
CA ASN A 168 4.97 2.42 -5.41
C ASN A 168 4.43 3.36 -4.31
N LEU A 169 4.13 4.61 -4.65
CA LEU A 169 3.57 5.59 -3.73
C LEU A 169 2.16 5.20 -3.24
N HIS A 170 1.29 4.73 -4.14
CA HIS A 170 -0.02 4.21 -3.77
C HIS A 170 0.10 3.01 -2.83
N LEU A 171 0.98 2.05 -3.12
CA LEU A 171 1.19 0.89 -2.26
C LEU A 171 1.72 1.26 -0.87
N LEU A 172 2.63 2.24 -0.77
CA LEU A 172 3.12 2.75 0.52
C LEU A 172 1.98 3.35 1.36
N ALA A 173 1.12 4.16 0.75
CA ALA A 173 -0.02 4.78 1.42
C ALA A 173 -1.10 3.77 1.81
N ILE A 174 -1.45 2.86 0.90
CA ILE A 174 -2.40 1.76 1.18
C ILE A 174 -1.90 0.91 2.36
N ASN A 175 -0.62 0.54 2.36
CA ASN A 175 -0.03 -0.24 3.45
C ASN A 175 -0.05 0.52 4.77
N TYR A 176 0.16 1.84 4.75
CA TYR A 176 -0.01 2.68 5.93
C TYR A 176 -1.46 2.63 6.44
N CYS A 177 -2.46 2.87 5.59
CA CYS A 177 -3.87 2.78 5.99
C CYS A 177 -4.23 1.40 6.57
N ILE A 178 -3.76 0.31 5.95
CA ILE A 178 -3.99 -1.05 6.47
C ILE A 178 -3.42 -1.22 7.87
N ARG A 179 -2.21 -0.69 8.15
CA ARG A 179 -1.64 -0.74 9.50
C ARG A 179 -2.47 0.06 10.51
N GLN A 180 -3.02 1.20 10.12
CA GLN A 180 -3.87 2.00 10.99
C GLN A 180 -5.23 1.33 11.25
N ILE A 181 -5.83 0.71 10.22
CA ILE A 181 -7.03 -0.14 10.35
C ILE A 181 -6.78 -1.28 11.35
N ASN A 182 -5.63 -1.96 11.23
CA ASN A 182 -5.27 -3.06 12.14
C ASN A 182 -5.02 -2.58 13.58
N ARG A 183 -4.75 -1.29 13.78
CA ARG A 183 -4.64 -0.64 15.10
C ARG A 183 -5.98 -0.07 15.61
N LEU A 184 -7.08 -0.31 14.88
CA LEU A 184 -8.41 0.22 15.18
C LEU A 184 -8.48 1.76 15.19
N ALA A 185 -7.61 2.42 14.41
CA ALA A 185 -7.68 3.87 14.24
C ALA A 185 -8.90 4.22 13.36
N PRO A 186 -9.77 5.16 13.80
CA PRO A 186 -10.96 5.53 13.03
C PRO A 186 -10.58 6.25 11.73
N GLY A 187 -11.47 6.21 10.73
CA GLY A 187 -11.35 7.00 9.49
C GLY A 187 -10.55 6.35 8.35
N TYR A 188 -9.63 5.41 8.63
CA TYR A 188 -8.73 4.88 7.61
C TYR A 188 -9.35 3.90 6.60
N PHE A 189 -10.54 3.35 6.88
CA PHE A 189 -11.24 2.50 5.91
C PHE A 189 -11.60 3.26 4.64
N ARG A 190 -12.15 4.47 4.76
CA ARG A 190 -12.48 5.32 3.60
C ARG A 190 -11.20 5.75 2.88
N GLU A 191 -10.19 6.18 3.62
CA GLU A 191 -8.88 6.56 3.08
C GLU A 191 -8.24 5.45 2.24
N ALA A 192 -8.24 4.21 2.75
CA ALA A 192 -7.72 3.06 2.03
C ALA A 192 -8.54 2.76 0.77
N LEU A 193 -9.87 2.85 0.84
CA LEU A 193 -10.75 2.59 -0.31
C LEU A 193 -10.53 3.60 -1.43
N ASP A 194 -10.43 4.89 -1.10
CA ASP A 194 -10.18 5.96 -2.07
C ASP A 194 -8.86 5.74 -2.82
N LEU A 195 -7.80 5.38 -2.08
CA LEU A 195 -6.49 5.05 -2.66
C LEU A 195 -6.55 3.81 -3.56
N TYR A 196 -7.26 2.76 -3.13
CA TYR A 196 -7.48 1.58 -3.95
C TYR A 196 -8.24 1.89 -5.23
N GLN A 197 -9.33 2.67 -5.15
CA GLN A 197 -10.12 3.08 -6.31
C GLN A 197 -9.31 3.96 -7.27
N SER A 198 -8.49 4.87 -6.75
CA SER A 198 -7.56 5.65 -7.57
C SER A 198 -6.55 4.75 -8.29
N ALA A 199 -5.91 3.84 -7.56
CA ALA A 199 -4.92 2.92 -8.13
C ALA A 199 -5.53 1.93 -9.14
N LEU A 200 -6.78 1.49 -8.94
CA LEU A 200 -7.50 0.65 -9.91
C LEU A 200 -7.82 1.41 -11.20
N ARG A 201 -8.32 2.65 -11.10
CA ARG A 201 -8.65 3.49 -12.27
C ARG A 201 -7.43 3.78 -13.14
N ALA A 202 -6.26 3.90 -12.51
CA ALA A 202 -4.99 4.12 -13.20
C ALA A 202 -4.22 2.81 -13.50
N GLU A 203 -4.86 1.65 -13.34
CA GLU A 203 -4.28 0.32 -13.60
C GLU A 203 -2.97 0.01 -12.84
N LEU A 204 -2.70 0.70 -11.72
CA LEU A 204 -1.45 0.63 -10.97
C LEU A 204 -1.30 -0.67 -10.15
N LEU A 205 -2.41 -1.36 -9.88
CA LEU A 205 -2.41 -2.57 -9.03
C LEU A 205 -2.15 -3.86 -9.80
N PHE A 206 -2.04 -3.78 -11.13
CA PHE A 206 -1.84 -4.94 -11.97
C PHE A 206 -0.36 -5.19 -12.25
N GLU A 207 0.07 -6.43 -12.10
CA GLU A 207 1.36 -6.92 -12.58
C GLU A 207 1.10 -7.92 -13.70
N ASN A 208 1.56 -7.64 -14.92
CA ASN A 208 1.26 -8.46 -16.11
C ASN A 208 -0.25 -8.71 -16.31
N GLY A 209 -1.07 -7.69 -16.06
CA GLY A 209 -2.53 -7.76 -16.15
C GLY A 209 -3.22 -8.53 -15.01
N LEU A 210 -2.45 -8.95 -13.99
CA LEU A 210 -2.97 -9.71 -12.85
C LEU A 210 -3.05 -8.85 -11.59
N LEU A 211 -4.18 -8.96 -10.89
CA LEU A 211 -4.38 -8.38 -9.57
C LEU A 211 -4.03 -9.41 -8.49
N SER A 212 -3.22 -9.00 -7.52
CA SER A 212 -2.92 -9.85 -6.35
C SER A 212 -4.20 -10.21 -5.60
N HIS A 213 -4.37 -11.50 -5.28
CA HIS A 213 -5.52 -11.97 -4.50
C HIS A 213 -5.58 -11.33 -3.10
N PHE A 214 -4.43 -10.94 -2.53
CA PHE A 214 -4.39 -10.18 -1.27
C PHE A 214 -5.01 -8.80 -1.43
N ALA A 215 -4.65 -8.06 -2.49
CA ALA A 215 -5.23 -6.74 -2.77
C ALA A 215 -6.73 -6.86 -3.02
N TYR A 216 -7.16 -7.84 -3.83
CA TYR A 216 -8.57 -8.11 -4.11
C TYR A 216 -9.38 -8.39 -2.83
N ASN A 217 -8.87 -9.24 -1.93
CA ASN A 217 -9.53 -9.56 -0.67
C ASN A 217 -9.57 -8.38 0.30
N ASN A 218 -8.51 -7.55 0.32
CA ASN A 218 -8.46 -6.35 1.15
C ASN A 218 -9.45 -5.29 0.66
N ILE A 219 -9.50 -5.04 -0.66
CA ILE A 219 -10.44 -4.10 -1.27
C ILE A 219 -11.89 -4.46 -0.89
N VAL A 220 -12.26 -5.75 -1.03
CA VAL A 220 -13.61 -6.21 -0.66
C VAL A 220 -13.89 -6.01 0.83
N ALA A 221 -12.96 -6.43 1.70
CA ALA A 221 -13.14 -6.29 3.16
C ALA A 221 -13.33 -4.82 3.56
N ILE A 222 -12.52 -3.93 3.00
CA ILE A 222 -12.56 -2.49 3.27
C ILE A 222 -13.85 -1.89 2.71
N ALA A 223 -14.22 -2.17 1.46
CA ALA A 223 -15.43 -1.64 0.85
C ALA A 223 -16.71 -2.04 1.60
N ILE A 224 -16.77 -3.28 2.10
CA ILE A 224 -17.86 -3.74 2.97
C ILE A 224 -17.90 -2.91 4.26
N LYS A 225 -16.76 -2.71 4.93
CA LYS A 225 -16.68 -1.90 6.17
C LYS A 225 -17.04 -0.43 5.95
N VAL A 226 -16.80 0.08 4.76
CA VAL A 226 -17.18 1.45 4.36
C VAL A 226 -18.67 1.56 4.00
N GLY A 227 -19.35 0.44 3.68
CA GLY A 227 -20.78 0.39 3.31
C GLY A 227 -21.05 0.51 1.80
N GLU A 228 -20.03 0.35 0.94
CA GLU A 228 -20.12 0.48 -0.52
C GLU A 228 -20.59 -0.83 -1.19
N HIS A 229 -21.78 -1.31 -0.82
CA HIS A 229 -22.25 -2.67 -1.16
C HIS A 229 -22.44 -2.92 -2.66
N ASP A 230 -22.89 -1.92 -3.43
CA ASP A 230 -23.11 -2.08 -4.86
C ASP A 230 -21.79 -2.05 -5.63
N TRP A 231 -20.90 -1.13 -5.24
CA TRP A 231 -19.56 -1.04 -5.80
C TRP A 231 -18.76 -2.31 -5.56
N VAL A 232 -18.80 -2.88 -4.35
CA VAL A 232 -18.02 -4.10 -4.05
C VAL A 232 -18.50 -5.30 -4.86
N ARG A 233 -19.80 -5.43 -5.13
CA ARG A 233 -20.32 -6.51 -5.98
C ARG A 233 -19.82 -6.37 -7.42
N GLN A 234 -19.87 -5.16 -7.97
CA GLN A 234 -19.34 -4.90 -9.31
C GLN A 234 -17.82 -5.14 -9.37
N PHE A 235 -17.08 -4.72 -8.34
CA PHE A 235 -15.66 -4.98 -8.23
C PHE A 235 -15.35 -6.49 -8.25
N ILE A 236 -16.08 -7.29 -7.46
CA ILE A 236 -15.88 -8.73 -7.40
C ILE A 236 -16.05 -9.36 -8.79
N GLU A 237 -17.13 -9.05 -9.49
CA GLU A 237 -17.40 -9.61 -10.82
C GLU A 237 -16.35 -9.17 -11.86
N ASN A 238 -16.04 -7.87 -11.90
CA ASN A 238 -15.19 -7.30 -12.94
C ASN A 238 -13.72 -7.72 -12.81
N TYR A 239 -13.22 -7.85 -11.57
CA TYR A 239 -11.81 -8.07 -11.31
C TYR A 239 -11.44 -9.53 -11.04
N ALA A 240 -12.41 -10.44 -10.86
CA ALA A 240 -12.13 -11.86 -10.65
C ALA A 240 -11.30 -12.49 -11.79
N GLN A 241 -11.55 -12.09 -13.05
CA GLN A 241 -10.81 -12.60 -14.20
C GLN A 241 -9.32 -12.22 -14.19
N HIS A 242 -8.96 -11.15 -13.49
CA HIS A 242 -7.59 -10.68 -13.34
C HIS A 242 -6.85 -11.38 -12.20
N LEU A 243 -7.50 -12.27 -11.46
CA LEU A 243 -6.81 -13.08 -10.46
C LEU A 243 -6.04 -14.23 -11.12
N GLU A 244 -4.90 -14.56 -10.52
CA GLU A 244 -4.16 -15.79 -10.80
C GLU A 244 -5.11 -17.01 -10.75
N LYS A 245 -5.06 -17.87 -11.76
CA LYS A 245 -5.98 -19.01 -11.92
C LYS A 245 -6.10 -19.87 -10.64
N LYS A 246 -4.99 -20.10 -9.95
CA LYS A 246 -4.93 -20.89 -8.69
C LYS A 246 -5.67 -20.24 -7.52
N HIS A 247 -5.84 -18.92 -7.51
CA HIS A 247 -6.46 -18.17 -6.41
C HIS A 247 -7.85 -17.63 -6.77
N ARG A 248 -8.19 -17.58 -8.07
CA ARG A 248 -9.43 -16.99 -8.61
C ARG A 248 -10.69 -17.53 -7.95
N ASN A 249 -10.92 -18.84 -8.05
CA ASN A 249 -12.16 -19.46 -7.57
C ASN A 249 -12.37 -19.24 -6.06
N ALA A 250 -11.30 -19.46 -5.27
CA ALA A 250 -11.33 -19.28 -3.83
C ALA A 250 -11.58 -17.83 -3.41
N SER A 251 -10.88 -16.86 -4.03
CA SER A 251 -11.03 -15.45 -3.66
C SER A 251 -12.38 -14.88 -4.10
N TYR A 252 -12.88 -15.29 -5.27
CA TYR A 252 -14.21 -14.90 -5.75
C TYR A 252 -15.32 -15.35 -4.80
N HIS A 253 -15.39 -16.64 -4.49
CA HIS A 253 -16.43 -17.18 -3.61
C HIS A 253 -16.30 -16.72 -2.16
N LEU A 254 -15.08 -16.57 -1.64
CA LEU A 254 -14.88 -16.00 -0.29
C LEU A 254 -15.46 -14.58 -0.20
N ASN A 255 -15.22 -13.76 -1.21
CA ASN A 255 -15.66 -12.37 -1.21
C ASN A 255 -17.16 -12.24 -1.47
N LEU A 256 -17.75 -13.06 -2.33
CA LEU A 256 -19.22 -13.14 -2.44
C LEU A 256 -19.85 -13.57 -1.11
N ALA A 257 -19.28 -14.57 -0.43
CA ALA A 257 -19.79 -14.99 0.87
C ALA A 257 -19.79 -13.84 1.89
N ARG A 258 -18.75 -12.99 1.90
CA ARG A 258 -18.70 -11.80 2.74
C ARG A 258 -19.80 -10.80 2.41
N VAL A 259 -20.06 -10.56 1.12
CA VAL A 259 -21.13 -9.66 0.69
C VAL A 259 -22.52 -10.21 1.09
N GLU A 260 -22.77 -11.50 0.90
CA GLU A 260 -24.07 -12.09 1.27
C GLU A 260 -24.27 -12.16 2.79
N TYR A 261 -23.21 -12.42 3.55
CA TYR A 261 -23.25 -12.36 5.01
C TYR A 261 -23.62 -10.96 5.51
N GLU A 262 -23.03 -9.91 4.92
CA GLU A 262 -23.37 -8.52 5.27
C GLU A 262 -24.83 -8.18 4.92
N ARG A 263 -25.35 -8.73 3.81
CA ARG A 263 -26.76 -8.62 3.40
C ARG A 263 -27.72 -9.47 4.23
N ARG A 264 -27.22 -10.20 5.24
CA ARG A 264 -27.97 -11.15 6.08
C ARG A 264 -28.52 -12.37 5.33
N ASP A 265 -28.03 -12.66 4.12
CA ASP A 265 -28.34 -13.92 3.44
C ASP A 265 -27.33 -15.02 3.83
N MET A 266 -27.58 -15.59 5.01
CA MET A 266 -26.71 -16.61 5.62
C MET A 266 -26.62 -17.88 4.76
N ARG A 267 -27.70 -18.23 4.06
CA ARG A 267 -27.74 -19.43 3.21
C ARG A 267 -26.87 -19.26 1.98
N ALA A 268 -26.98 -18.13 1.28
CA ALA A 268 -26.14 -17.83 0.12
C ALA A 268 -24.66 -17.72 0.53
N ALA A 269 -24.38 -17.11 1.68
CA ALA A 269 -23.03 -17.03 2.22
C ALA A 269 -22.41 -18.42 2.44
N LEU A 270 -23.13 -19.34 3.11
CA LEU A 270 -22.67 -20.72 3.30
C LEU A 270 -22.48 -21.46 1.98
N LEU A 271 -23.39 -21.29 1.02
CA LEU A 271 -23.27 -21.93 -0.29
C LEU A 271 -21.95 -21.51 -0.98
N HIS A 272 -21.64 -20.21 -1.00
CA HIS A 272 -20.38 -19.72 -1.56
C HIS A 272 -19.16 -20.27 -0.83
N LEU A 273 -19.20 -20.37 0.51
CA LEU A 273 -18.11 -20.93 1.31
C LEU A 273 -17.83 -22.42 1.00
N GLN A 274 -18.79 -23.14 0.43
CA GLN A 274 -18.64 -24.54 0.02
C GLN A 274 -18.11 -24.71 -1.42
N GLN A 275 -18.17 -23.67 -2.25
CA GLN A 275 -17.83 -23.74 -3.68
C GLN A 275 -16.33 -23.73 -3.98
N ALA A 276 -15.48 -23.50 -2.96
CA ALA A 276 -14.04 -23.38 -3.18
C ALA A 276 -13.20 -24.13 -2.15
N ASP A 277 -12.08 -24.66 -2.64
CA ASP A 277 -11.01 -25.20 -1.82
C ASP A 277 -10.02 -24.09 -1.45
N TYR A 278 -10.00 -23.73 -0.17
CA TYR A 278 -9.14 -22.67 0.37
C TYR A 278 -7.75 -23.22 0.71
N LYS A 279 -6.88 -23.28 -0.30
CA LYS A 279 -5.49 -23.71 -0.15
C LYS A 279 -4.61 -22.68 0.56
N ASP A 280 -4.92 -21.40 0.39
CA ASP A 280 -4.25 -20.33 1.14
C ASP A 280 -4.71 -20.36 2.61
N LEU A 281 -3.74 -20.36 3.54
CA LEU A 281 -3.99 -20.50 4.97
C LEU A 281 -4.88 -19.38 5.52
N ILE A 282 -4.63 -18.14 5.10
CA ILE A 282 -5.35 -16.98 5.63
C ILE A 282 -6.79 -16.97 5.11
N ASN A 283 -6.99 -17.19 3.81
CA ASN A 283 -8.33 -17.29 3.22
C ASN A 283 -9.15 -18.44 3.84
N ASN A 284 -8.51 -19.58 4.13
CA ASN A 284 -9.15 -20.70 4.81
C ASN A 284 -9.65 -20.31 6.19
N LEU A 285 -8.81 -19.63 6.97
CA LEU A 285 -9.17 -19.18 8.31
C LEU A 285 -10.25 -18.10 8.29
N ILE A 286 -10.22 -17.17 7.32
CA ILE A 286 -11.30 -16.19 7.11
C ILE A 286 -12.62 -16.90 6.79
N ALA A 287 -12.61 -17.86 5.85
CA ALA A 287 -13.80 -18.64 5.49
C ALA A 287 -14.37 -19.37 6.70
N LYS A 288 -13.52 -20.02 7.50
CA LYS A 288 -13.93 -20.72 8.74
C LYS A 288 -14.48 -19.75 9.79
N THR A 289 -13.91 -18.57 9.94
CA THR A 289 -14.46 -17.53 10.82
C THR A 289 -15.83 -17.08 10.34
N LEU A 290 -16.05 -16.94 9.03
CA LEU A 290 -17.36 -16.55 8.50
C LEU A 290 -18.41 -17.65 8.73
N GLN A 291 -18.06 -18.93 8.50
CA GLN A 291 -18.91 -20.08 8.83
C GLN A 291 -19.28 -20.10 10.32
N LEU A 292 -18.30 -19.87 11.20
CA LEU A 292 -18.51 -19.78 12.64
C LEU A 292 -19.55 -18.71 13.00
N LYS A 293 -19.44 -17.51 12.41
CA LYS A 293 -20.37 -16.40 12.66
C LYS A 293 -21.78 -16.76 12.20
N ILE A 294 -21.90 -17.36 11.02
CA ILE A 294 -23.18 -17.84 10.49
C ILE A 294 -23.81 -18.88 11.41
N TYR A 295 -23.09 -19.94 11.79
CA TYR A 295 -23.65 -20.98 12.66
C TYR A 295 -24.06 -20.47 14.04
N TYR A 296 -23.36 -19.45 14.56
CA TYR A 296 -23.76 -18.79 15.80
C TYR A 296 -25.05 -18.00 15.62
N GLU A 297 -25.16 -17.20 14.56
CA GLU A 297 -26.33 -16.35 14.28
C GLU A 297 -27.57 -17.13 13.82
N THR A 298 -27.40 -18.37 13.34
CA THR A 298 -28.52 -19.26 12.98
C THR A 298 -28.84 -20.29 14.07
N ASP A 299 -28.28 -20.16 15.27
CA ASP A 299 -28.47 -21.07 16.42
C ASP A 299 -28.10 -22.54 16.14
N GLU A 300 -27.22 -22.80 15.17
CA GLU A 300 -26.74 -24.14 14.80
C GLU A 300 -25.58 -24.60 15.71
N PHE A 301 -25.81 -24.62 17.02
CA PHE A 301 -24.76 -24.79 18.03
C PHE A 301 -24.02 -26.14 17.98
N ASP A 302 -24.69 -27.23 17.60
CA ASP A 302 -24.04 -28.55 17.43
C ASP A 302 -23.04 -28.53 16.26
N THR A 303 -23.46 -27.94 15.13
CA THR A 303 -22.60 -27.73 13.95
C THR A 303 -21.44 -26.81 14.30
N LEU A 304 -21.72 -25.75 15.06
CA LEU A 304 -20.72 -24.79 15.51
C LEU A 304 -19.65 -25.45 16.39
N ASP A 305 -20.03 -26.29 17.36
CA ASP A 305 -19.05 -26.94 18.24
C ASP A 305 -18.10 -27.87 17.46
N ALA A 306 -18.66 -28.69 16.56
CA ALA A 306 -17.89 -29.54 15.66
C ALA A 306 -16.95 -28.72 14.76
N HIS A 307 -17.43 -27.59 14.23
CA HIS A 307 -16.64 -26.67 13.43
C HIS A 307 -15.48 -26.05 14.22
N LEU A 308 -15.73 -25.60 15.44
CA LEU A 308 -14.71 -25.04 16.34
C LEU A 308 -13.63 -26.07 16.67
N GLN A 309 -14.00 -27.34 16.91
CA GLN A 309 -13.05 -28.42 17.16
C GLN A 309 -12.17 -28.71 15.94
N SER A 310 -12.78 -28.76 14.75
CA SER A 310 -12.07 -28.94 13.48
C SER A 310 -11.11 -27.77 13.20
N MET A 311 -11.58 -26.53 13.34
CA MET A 311 -10.79 -25.31 13.17
C MET A 311 -9.60 -25.26 14.14
N GLN A 312 -9.82 -25.60 15.42
CA GLN A 312 -8.75 -25.66 16.42
C GLN A 312 -7.68 -26.70 16.05
N THR A 313 -8.10 -27.88 15.60
CA THR A 313 -7.19 -28.96 15.18
C THR A 313 -6.36 -28.55 13.97
N PHE A 314 -7.00 -27.92 12.99
CA PHE A 314 -6.33 -27.35 11.82
C PHE A 314 -5.26 -26.33 12.21
N ILE A 315 -5.60 -25.32 13.02
CA ILE A 315 -4.67 -24.27 13.48
C ILE A 315 -3.47 -24.87 14.22
N ARG A 316 -3.69 -25.88 15.06
CA ARG A 316 -2.62 -26.53 15.84
C ARG A 316 -1.62 -27.28 14.96
N ARG A 317 -2.04 -27.81 13.81
CA ARG A 317 -1.18 -28.54 12.86
C ARG A 317 -0.28 -27.61 12.04
N GLN A 318 -0.60 -26.32 11.94
CA GLN A 318 0.17 -25.37 11.16
C GLN A 318 1.44 -24.94 11.91
N ARG A 319 2.61 -25.22 11.31
CA ARG A 319 3.93 -24.88 11.88
C ARG A 319 4.27 -23.39 11.75
N VAL A 320 3.85 -22.75 10.66
CA VAL A 320 4.18 -21.35 10.35
C VAL A 320 2.89 -20.56 10.16
N ILE A 321 2.39 -19.97 11.25
CA ILE A 321 1.15 -19.18 11.26
C ILE A 321 1.33 -17.84 12.02
N GLY A 322 2.49 -17.62 12.66
CA GLY A 322 2.85 -16.36 13.31
C GLY A 322 1.78 -15.84 14.28
N TYR A 323 1.56 -14.53 14.27
CA TYR A 323 0.59 -13.85 15.14
C TYR A 323 -0.87 -14.25 14.86
N HIS A 324 -1.17 -14.70 13.63
CA HIS A 324 -2.52 -15.14 13.25
C HIS A 324 -3.00 -16.30 14.12
N LYS A 325 -2.08 -17.16 14.61
CA LYS A 325 -2.43 -18.29 15.48
C LYS A 325 -3.17 -17.85 16.73
N THR A 326 -2.62 -16.85 17.41
CA THR A 326 -3.19 -16.30 18.64
C THR A 326 -4.56 -15.70 18.37
N ASN A 327 -4.70 -14.95 17.28
CA ASN A 327 -5.97 -14.35 16.89
C ASN A 327 -7.08 -15.41 16.70
N TYR A 328 -6.86 -16.42 15.87
CA TYR A 328 -7.90 -17.41 15.58
C TYR A 328 -8.18 -18.34 16.77
N LEU A 329 -7.19 -18.63 17.62
CA LEU A 329 -7.44 -19.34 18.88
C LEU A 329 -8.26 -18.49 19.86
N ASN A 330 -8.03 -17.18 19.91
CA ASN A 330 -8.84 -16.25 20.70
C ASN A 330 -10.28 -16.20 20.18
N ILE A 331 -10.50 -16.16 18.86
CA ILE A 331 -11.84 -16.25 18.26
C ILE A 331 -12.55 -17.52 18.75
N ILE A 332 -11.93 -18.70 18.59
CA ILE A 332 -12.51 -19.97 19.06
C ILE A 332 -12.83 -19.93 20.56
N ARG A 333 -11.89 -19.43 21.37
CA ARG A 333 -12.05 -19.34 22.83
C ARG A 333 -13.22 -18.45 23.23
N TYR A 334 -13.38 -17.29 22.58
CA TYR A 334 -14.47 -16.35 22.88
C TYR A 334 -15.81 -16.86 22.34
N THR A 335 -15.85 -17.54 21.19
CA THR A 335 -17.08 -18.18 20.69
C THR A 335 -17.58 -19.26 21.65
N ARG A 336 -16.71 -20.12 22.18
CA ARG A 336 -17.12 -21.10 23.20
C ARG A 336 -17.66 -20.43 24.47
N GLN A 337 -17.06 -19.31 24.88
CA GLN A 337 -17.56 -18.56 26.04
C GLN A 337 -18.92 -17.93 25.76
N LEU A 338 -19.19 -17.45 24.53
CA LEU A 338 -20.50 -16.97 24.12
C LEU A 338 -21.55 -18.09 24.20
N MET A 339 -21.28 -19.25 23.57
CA MET A 339 -22.20 -20.39 23.55
C MET A 339 -22.56 -20.88 24.96
N GLN A 340 -21.58 -20.99 25.86
CA GLN A 340 -21.80 -21.44 27.25
C GLN A 340 -22.60 -20.44 28.09
N ARG A 341 -22.67 -19.17 27.68
CA ARG A 341 -23.18 -18.06 28.50
C ARG A 341 -24.41 -17.38 27.90
N HIS A 342 -25.00 -17.96 26.86
CA HIS A 342 -26.24 -17.48 26.24
C HIS A 342 -27.37 -17.32 27.30
N ALA A 343 -27.38 -18.18 28.32
CA ALA A 343 -28.32 -18.15 29.46
C ALA A 343 -27.79 -17.46 30.74
N ALA A 344 -26.64 -16.76 30.71
CA ALA A 344 -26.02 -16.21 31.92
C ALA A 344 -26.47 -14.77 32.24
N GLY A 345 -26.63 -14.45 33.53
CA GLY A 345 -27.09 -13.14 34.01
C GLY A 345 -26.16 -11.96 33.65
N ARG A 346 -26.69 -10.73 33.76
CA ARG A 346 -26.07 -9.45 33.34
C ARG A 346 -24.60 -9.28 33.75
N GLN A 347 -24.24 -9.67 34.97
CA GLN A 347 -22.87 -9.54 35.48
C GLN A 347 -21.85 -10.43 34.75
N VAL A 348 -22.28 -11.61 34.29
CA VAL A 348 -21.43 -12.56 33.56
C VAL A 348 -21.16 -12.07 32.14
N ARG A 349 -22.17 -11.48 31.49
CA ARG A 349 -22.05 -10.84 30.17
C ARG A 349 -21.12 -9.62 30.23
N GLU A 350 -21.23 -8.79 31.27
CA GLU A 350 -20.37 -7.62 31.43
C GLU A 350 -18.89 -7.99 31.66
N ARG A 351 -18.62 -9.05 32.46
CA ARG A 351 -17.24 -9.57 32.61
C ARG A 351 -16.67 -10.09 31.29
N LEU A 352 -17.50 -10.70 30.44
CA LEU A 352 -17.07 -11.19 29.12
C LEU A 352 -16.80 -10.00 28.17
N ARG A 353 -17.67 -8.99 28.17
CA ARG A 353 -17.48 -7.73 27.44
C ARG A 353 -16.14 -7.09 27.78
N GLN A 354 -15.82 -6.92 29.06
CA GLN A 354 -14.54 -6.35 29.50
C GLN A 354 -13.32 -7.16 29.03
N LYS A 355 -13.40 -8.50 29.04
CA LYS A 355 -12.34 -9.37 28.51
C LYS A 355 -12.15 -9.20 27.01
N ILE A 356 -13.23 -9.18 26.23
CA ILE A 356 -13.19 -8.95 24.78
C ILE A 356 -12.60 -7.57 24.46
N THR A 357 -13.04 -6.52 25.17
CA THR A 357 -12.54 -5.16 24.95
C THR A 357 -11.03 -5.06 25.22
N SER A 358 -10.56 -5.67 26.31
CA SER A 358 -9.15 -5.65 26.73
C SER A 358 -8.24 -6.63 25.97
N GLU A 359 -8.78 -7.53 25.14
CA GLU A 359 -7.96 -8.45 24.36
C GLU A 359 -7.18 -7.70 23.26
N PRO A 360 -5.84 -7.73 23.27
CA PRO A 360 -5.04 -7.05 22.25
C PRO A 360 -5.11 -7.74 20.88
N VAL A 361 -5.26 -9.07 20.85
CA VAL A 361 -5.23 -9.86 19.62
C VAL A 361 -6.59 -10.50 19.37
N LEU A 362 -7.51 -9.73 18.79
CA LEU A 362 -8.84 -10.19 18.42
C LEU A 362 -9.42 -9.36 17.26
N THR A 363 -9.39 -9.90 16.05
CA THR A 363 -9.87 -9.20 14.84
C THR A 363 -11.40 -9.06 14.80
N GLU A 364 -12.14 -10.02 15.35
CA GLU A 364 -13.62 -10.01 15.35
C GLU A 364 -14.21 -9.31 16.60
N LYS A 365 -13.48 -8.37 17.20
CA LYS A 365 -13.88 -7.73 18.47
C LYS A 365 -15.25 -7.06 18.37
N GLU A 366 -15.49 -6.31 17.30
CA GLU A 366 -16.79 -5.66 17.02
C GLU A 366 -17.94 -6.68 17.02
N TRP A 367 -17.79 -7.76 16.26
CA TRP A 367 -18.81 -8.80 16.18
C TRP A 367 -19.10 -9.44 17.53
N PHE A 368 -18.08 -9.79 18.32
CA PHE A 368 -18.28 -10.34 19.67
C PHE A 368 -19.04 -9.37 20.60
N LEU A 369 -18.80 -8.07 20.48
CA LEU A 369 -19.48 -7.03 21.28
C LEU A 369 -20.93 -6.82 20.84
N GLU A 370 -21.21 -6.94 19.54
CA GLU A 370 -22.57 -6.94 18.98
C GLU A 370 -23.39 -8.11 19.52
N GLN A 371 -22.83 -9.33 19.47
CA GLN A 371 -23.51 -10.53 19.97
C GLN A 371 -23.82 -10.48 21.48
N LEU A 372 -23.04 -9.73 22.26
CA LEU A 372 -23.31 -9.51 23.69
C LEU A 372 -24.37 -8.43 23.97
N SER A 373 -24.65 -7.58 22.99
CA SER A 373 -25.59 -6.46 23.12
C SER A 373 -26.97 -6.78 22.54
N GLY A 374 -27.03 -7.72 21.59
CA GLY A 374 -28.26 -8.11 20.86
C GLY A 374 -29.01 -9.32 21.41
N GLY A 375 -28.80 -9.74 22.67
CA GLY A 375 -29.50 -10.88 23.25
C GLY A 375 -29.79 -10.75 24.74
#